data_AF-A0A3R7R5U9-F1
#
_entry.id   AF-A0A3R7R5U9-F1
#
_cell.length_a   1.000
_cell.length_b   1.000
_cell.length_c   1.000
_cell.angle_alpha   90.00
_cell.angle_beta   90.00
_cell.angle_gamma   90.00
#
_symmetry.space_group_name_H-M   'P 1'
#
loop_
_entity.id
_entity.type
_entity.pdbx_description
1 polymer ?
#
loop_
_entity_poly.entity_id
_entity_poly.type
_entity_poly.pdbx_seq_one_letter_code
_entity_poly.pdbx_strand_id
1 'polypeptide(L)' 'MTKGISMSITQQFELERMNRAIEATADPHQLQIIAKQLLQAWQSQRAATDWVIRQQMQEL' A
#
# COMPACT_ATOMS: atom_id res chain seq x y z
N MET A 1 16.23 5.48 14.81
CA MET A 1 14.79 5.17 14.92
C MET A 1 14.06 6.07 13.95
N THR A 2 13.71 5.57 12.77
CA THR A 2 12.86 6.32 11.82
C THR A 2 11.55 6.62 12.54
N LYS A 3 11.25 7.91 12.71
CA LYS A 3 9.98 8.39 13.27
C LYS A 3 8.91 8.09 12.22
N GLY A 4 8.52 6.82 12.14
CA GLY A 4 7.67 6.28 11.09
C GLY A 4 6.30 6.93 11.17
N ILE A 5 5.81 7.40 10.03
CA ILE A 5 4.41 7.79 9.87
C ILE A 5 3.57 6.61 10.37
N SER A 6 2.91 6.76 11.52
CA SER A 6 2.04 5.72 12.05
C SER A 6 0.84 5.58 11.15
N MET A 7 0.48 4.35 10.78
CA MET A 7 -0.72 4.10 9.98
C MET A 7 -1.96 4.61 10.73
N SER A 8 -2.86 5.28 10.01
CA SER A 8 -4.16 5.63 10.55
C SER A 8 -4.97 4.37 10.88
N ILE A 9 -5.97 4.48 11.75
CA ILE A 9 -6.86 3.36 12.08
C ILE A 9 -7.48 2.77 10.82
N THR A 10 -7.93 3.61 9.88
CA THR A 10 -8.46 3.17 8.59
C THR A 10 -7.44 2.36 7.80
N GLN A 11 -6.19 2.81 7.72
CA GLN A 11 -5.13 2.08 7.02
C GLN A 11 -4.84 0.73 7.66
N GLN A 12 -4.90 0.64 8.99
CA GLN A 12 -4.72 -0.63 9.71
C GLN A 12 -5.88 -1.61 9.42
N PHE A 13 -7.13 -1.14 9.38
CA PHE A 13 -8.28 -1.96 9.00
C PHE A 13 -8.19 -2.48 7.57
N GLU A 14 -7.79 -1.64 6.62
CA GLU A 14 -7.62 -2.05 5.22
C GLU A 14 -6.54 -3.12 5.09
N LEU A 15 -5.43 -2.98 5.82
CA LEU A 15 -4.36 -3.96 5.86
C LEU A 15 -4.86 -5.31 6.40
N GLU A 16 -5.59 -5.29 7.51
CA GLU A 16 -6.21 -6.50 8.07
C GLU A 16 -7.24 -7.15 7.13
N ARG A 17 -8.02 -6.34 6.41
CA ARG A 17 -8.96 -6.85 5.39
C ARG A 17 -8.21 -7.56 4.26
N MET A 18 -7.11 -6.97 3.78
CA MET A 18 -6.30 -7.56 2.71
C MET A 18 -5.59 -8.83 3.17
N ASN A 19 -5.04 -8.85 4.40
CA ASN A 19 -4.44 -10.05 4.99
C ASN A 19 -5.45 -11.20 5.04
N ARG A 20 -6.66 -10.96 5.56
CA ARG A 20 -7.72 -11.98 5.58
C ARG A 20 -8.11 -12.47 4.19
N ALA A 21 -8.17 -11.58 3.20
CA ALA A 21 -8.47 -11.96 1.82
C ALA A 21 -7.38 -12.89 1.24
N ILE A 22 -6.11 -12.63 1.53
CA ILE A 22 -4.98 -13.49 1.13
C ILE A 22 -5.09 -14.86 1.81
N GLU A 23 -5.27 -14.89 3.13
CA GLU A 23 -5.35 -16.12 3.92
C GLU A 23 -6.54 -17.01 3.53
N ALA A 24 -7.68 -16.41 3.18
CA ALA A 24 -8.86 -17.14 2.74
C ALA A 24 -8.78 -17.65 1.29
N THR A 25 -7.77 -17.22 0.51
CA THR A 25 -7.64 -17.58 -0.90
C THR A 25 -6.89 -18.92 -1.06
N ALA A 26 -7.61 -19.96 -1.48
CA ALA A 26 -7.03 -21.27 -1.76
C ALA A 26 -6.63 -21.46 -3.24
N ASP A 27 -7.21 -20.68 -4.17
CA ASP A 27 -6.88 -20.75 -5.60
C ASP A 27 -5.59 -19.96 -5.91
N PRO A 28 -4.53 -20.61 -6.40
CA PRO A 28 -3.28 -19.94 -6.77
C PRO A 28 -3.46 -18.83 -7.82
N HIS A 29 -4.42 -18.96 -8.74
CA HIS A 29 -4.68 -17.94 -9.74
C HIS A 29 -5.29 -16.68 -9.11
N GLN A 30 -6.23 -16.83 -8.18
CA GLN A 30 -6.77 -15.71 -7.39
C GLN A 30 -5.68 -15.05 -6.54
N LEU A 31 -4.79 -15.82 -5.93
CA LEU A 31 -3.67 -15.29 -5.17
C LEU A 31 -2.74 -14.44 -6.05
N GLN A 32 -2.48 -14.89 -7.29
CA GLN A 32 -1.70 -14.13 -8.27
C GLN A 32 -2.37 -12.79 -8.62
N ILE A 33 -3.70 -12.76 -8.74
CA ILE A 33 -4.46 -11.52 -8.99
C ILE A 33 -4.30 -10.56 -7.82
N ILE A 34 -4.51 -11.03 -6.58
CA ILE A 34 -4.35 -10.21 -5.37
C ILE A 34 -2.93 -9.65 -5.28
N ALA A 35 -1.92 -10.47 -5.56
CA ALA A 35 -0.52 -10.03 -5.57
C ALA A 35 -0.25 -8.91 -6.60
N LYS A 36 -0.81 -9.02 -7.81
CA LYS A 36 -0.70 -7.97 -8.84
C LYS A 36 -1.37 -6.67 -8.41
N GLN A 37 -2.55 -6.74 -7.77
CA GLN A 37 -3.25 -5.58 -7.25
C GLN A 37 -2.45 -4.88 -6.15
N LEU A 38 -1.89 -5.64 -5.21
CA LEU A 38 -1.02 -5.12 -4.15
C LEU A 38 0.22 -4.42 -4.73
N LEU A 39 0.84 -5.02 -5.74
CA LEU A 39 2.00 -4.43 -6.41
C LEU A 39 1.66 -3.09 -7.06
N GLN A 40 0.53 -3.00 -7.76
CA GLN A 40 0.07 -1.76 -8.38
C GLN A 40 -0.26 -0.68 -7.35
N ALA A 41 -0.92 -1.06 -6.25
CA ALA A 41 -1.25 -0.14 -5.16
C ALA A 41 0.03 0.43 -4.51
N TRP A 42 1.03 -0.42 -4.24
CA TRP A 42 2.31 0.00 -3.69
C TRP A 42 3.06 0.98 -4.61
N GLN A 43 3.15 0.67 -5.91
CA GLN A 43 3.79 1.57 -6.88
C GLN A 43 3.08 2.92 -6.95
N SER A 44 1.75 2.91 -6.90
CA SER A 44 0.94 4.13 -6.92
C SER A 44 1.19 4.99 -5.68
N GLN A 45 1.24 4.38 -4.49
CA GLN A 45 1.54 5.10 -3.25
C GLN A 45 2.96 5.68 -3.26
N ARG A 46 3.94 4.92 -3.76
CA ARG A 46 5.32 5.40 -3.92
C ARG A 46 5.39 6.58 -4.88
N ALA A 47 4.76 6.49 -6.06
CA ALA A 47 4.72 7.58 -7.03
C ALA A 47 4.05 8.84 -6.45
N ALA A 48 2.95 8.69 -5.71
CA ALA A 48 2.28 9.80 -5.03
C ALA A 48 3.19 10.45 -3.98
N THR A 49 3.92 9.64 -3.20
CA THR A 49 4.87 10.14 -2.19
C THR A 49 6.02 10.88 -2.85
N ASP A 50 6.62 10.30 -3.90
CA ASP A 50 7.69 10.92 -4.68
C ASP A 50 7.23 12.25 -5.30
N TRP A 51 5.99 12.33 -5.79
CA TRP A 51 5.40 13.55 -6.32
C TRP A 51 5.22 14.63 -5.25
N VAL A 52 4.67 14.30 -4.08
CA VAL A 52 4.51 15.26 -2.96
C VAL A 52 5.88 15.80 -2.51
N ILE A 53 6.89 14.95 -2.38
CA ILE A 53 8.25 15.36 -1.99
C ILE A 53 8.83 16.32 -3.04
N ARG A 54 8.70 16.00 -4.33
CA ARG A 54 9.19 16.88 -5.41
C ARG A 54 8.46 18.22 -5.42
N GLN A 55 7.15 18.23 -5.20
CA GLN A 55 6.39 19.47 -5.13
C GLN A 55 6.87 20.34 -3.97
N GLN A 56 7.06 19.77 -2.77
CA GLN A 56 7.59 20.51 -1.61
C GLN A 56 8.98 21.09 -1.88
N MET A 57 9.81 20.42 -2.69
CA MET A 57 11.14 20.93 -3.06
C MET A 57 11.11 22.00 -4.15
N GLN A 58 10.06 22.08 -4.96
CA GLN A 58 9.89 23.11 -6.01
C GLN A 58 9.26 24.40 -5.48
N GLU A 59 8.54 24.34 -4.36
CA GLU A 59 7.92 25.50 -3.70
C GLU A 59 8.90 26.24 -2.74
N LEU A 60 10.15 25.79 -2.64
CA LEU A 60 11.27 26.43 -1.90
C LEU A 60 12.22 27.16 -2.85
#